data_AF-A0A1E5VQJ4-F1
#
_entry.id   AF-A0A1E5VQJ4-F1
#
_cell.length_a   1.000
_cell.length_b   1.000
_cell.length_c   1.000
_cell.angle_alpha   90.00
_cell.angle_beta   90.00
_cell.angle_gamma   90.00
#
_symmetry.space_group_name_H-M   'P 1'
#
loop_
_entity.id
_entity.type
_entity.pdbx_description
1 polymer ?
#
loop_
_entity_poly.entity_id
_entity_poly.type
_entity_poly.pdbx_seq_one_letter_code
_entity_poly.pdbx_strand_id
1 'polypeptide(L)'
;LKWLQQEGVTGVGLCWTFFMQRVQPLKARAHPLFQYAGPTDPTRESKADLPWSEVKAWVVSVLKTGINIEETLNNHPSPRSLAHNPQNIYFLPFPSFSSAINADPLLTLILISH
;
A
#
# COMPACT_ATOMS: atom_id res chain seq x y z
N LEU A 1 -14.07 -8.82 5.54
CA LEU A 1 -12.78 -9.56 5.57
C LEU A 1 -12.92 -10.98 5.02
N LYS A 2 -13.91 -11.79 5.45
CA LYS A 2 -14.09 -13.17 4.96
C LYS A 2 -14.15 -13.30 3.43
N TRP A 3 -14.86 -12.40 2.75
CA TRP A 3 -14.93 -12.42 1.29
C TRP A 3 -13.56 -12.15 0.63
N LEU A 4 -12.75 -11.22 1.15
CA LEU A 4 -11.39 -10.97 0.63
C LEU A 4 -10.50 -12.21 0.76
N GLN A 5 -10.65 -12.95 1.87
CA GLN A 5 -9.93 -14.19 2.06
C GLN A 5 -10.40 -15.28 1.09
N GLN A 6 -11.69 -15.33 0.76
CA GLN A 6 -12.24 -16.20 -0.28
C GLN A 6 -11.73 -15.83 -1.68
N GLU A 7 -11.50 -14.55 -1.94
CA GLU A 7 -10.88 -14.02 -3.16
C GLU A 7 -9.33 -14.18 -3.17
N GLY A 8 -8.76 -14.95 -2.25
CA GLY A 8 -7.32 -15.25 -2.24
C GLY A 8 -6.43 -14.15 -1.66
N VAL A 9 -6.99 -13.13 -1.01
CA VAL A 9 -6.18 -12.11 -0.31
C VAL A 9 -5.57 -12.71 0.96
N THR A 10 -4.25 -12.84 0.95
CA THR A 10 -3.45 -13.39 2.05
C THR A 10 -2.44 -12.38 2.58
N GLY A 11 -1.91 -12.61 3.78
CA GLY A 11 -0.82 -11.80 4.33
C GLY A 11 0.45 -11.83 3.45
N VAL A 12 0.77 -12.99 2.87
CA VAL A 12 1.87 -13.18 1.90
C VAL A 12 1.68 -12.26 0.70
N GLY A 13 0.51 -12.31 0.07
CA GLY A 13 0.22 -11.50 -1.10
C GLY A 13 0.14 -10.00 -0.80
N LEU A 14 -0.31 -9.63 0.40
CA LEU A 14 -0.29 -8.25 0.86
C LEU A 14 1.16 -7.74 1.01
N CYS A 15 2.02 -8.48 1.70
CA CYS A 15 3.45 -8.16 1.81
C CYS A 15 4.12 -8.08 0.44
N TRP A 16 3.85 -9.06 -0.42
CA TRP A 16 4.33 -9.08 -1.80
C TRP A 16 3.95 -7.81 -2.56
N THR A 17 2.68 -7.41 -2.48
CA THR A 17 2.15 -6.20 -3.12
C THR A 17 2.89 -4.94 -2.66
N PHE A 18 3.04 -4.75 -1.35
CA PHE A 18 3.74 -3.61 -0.80
C PHE A 18 5.19 -3.53 -1.25
N PHE A 19 5.89 -4.67 -1.27
CA PHE A 19 7.29 -4.72 -1.70
C PHE A 19 7.46 -4.49 -3.21
N MET A 20 6.65 -5.15 -4.04
CA MET A 20 6.66 -4.93 -5.50
C MET A 20 6.36 -3.47 -5.86
N GLN A 21 5.41 -2.85 -5.16
CA GLN A 21 5.07 -1.44 -5.35
C GLN A 21 6.04 -0.49 -4.64
N ARG A 22 7.04 -0.98 -3.89
CA ARG A 22 8.00 -0.15 -3.13
C ARG A 22 7.31 0.84 -2.17
N VAL A 23 6.16 0.46 -1.61
CA VAL A 23 5.38 1.30 -0.70
C VAL A 23 5.54 0.77 0.73
N GLN A 24 5.92 1.66 1.65
CA GLN A 24 6.01 1.33 3.07
C GLN A 24 4.62 1.37 3.72
N PRO A 25 4.10 0.26 4.29
CA PRO A 25 2.75 0.24 4.85
C PRO A 25 2.56 1.24 5.99
N LEU A 26 3.61 1.43 6.80
CA LEU A 26 3.57 2.20 8.05
C LEU A 26 4.04 3.65 7.91
N LYS A 27 4.50 4.08 6.72
CA LYS A 27 4.86 5.48 6.49
C LYS A 27 3.64 6.28 6.01
N ALA A 28 3.69 7.59 6.26
CA ALA A 28 2.76 8.53 5.65
C ALA A 28 2.86 8.44 4.12
N ARG A 29 1.71 8.43 3.45
CA ARG A 29 1.58 8.30 2.00
C ARG A 29 0.85 9.51 1.45
N ALA A 30 1.26 9.98 0.27
CA ALA A 30 0.60 11.07 -0.44
C ALA A 30 -0.87 10.78 -0.77
N HIS A 31 -1.20 9.50 -0.99
CA HIS A 31 -2.58 9.03 -1.18
C HIS A 31 -2.72 7.57 -0.72
N PRO A 32 -3.96 7.08 -0.55
CA PRO A 32 -4.21 5.66 -0.28
C PRO A 32 -3.63 4.74 -1.36
N LEU A 33 -3.27 3.51 -0.99
CA LEU A 33 -2.64 2.54 -1.91
C LEU A 33 -3.51 2.20 -3.12
N PHE A 34 -4.84 2.24 -2.97
CA PHE A 34 -5.74 1.94 -4.08
C PHE A 34 -5.67 2.98 -5.21
N GLN A 35 -5.02 4.14 -4.99
CA GLN A 35 -4.75 5.16 -6.00
C GLN A 35 -3.34 5.05 -6.60
N TYR A 36 -2.62 3.95 -6.33
CA TYR A 36 -1.27 3.74 -6.83
C TYR A 36 -1.20 3.86 -8.37
N ALA A 37 -0.31 4.74 -8.83
CA ALA A 37 -0.15 5.19 -10.19
C ALA A 37 1.09 4.62 -10.89
N GLY A 38 1.85 3.72 -10.24
CA GLY A 38 2.99 3.03 -10.86
C GLY A 38 4.37 3.58 -10.47
N PRO A 39 5.42 3.37 -11.28
CA PRO A 39 6.81 3.69 -10.92
C PRO A 39 7.13 5.15 -10.60
N THR A 40 6.35 6.09 -11.10
CA THR A 40 6.51 7.53 -10.82
C THR A 40 5.64 8.02 -9.67
N ASP A 41 4.93 7.12 -9.00
CA ASP A 41 4.02 7.45 -7.92
C ASP A 41 4.78 8.03 -6.70
N PRO A 42 4.31 9.15 -6.12
CA PRO A 42 4.99 9.81 -5.00
C PRO A 42 5.00 8.98 -3.71
N THR A 43 4.18 7.94 -3.61
CA THR A 43 4.18 6.99 -2.49
C THR A 43 5.27 5.92 -2.58
N ARG A 44 5.97 5.80 -3.72
CA ARG A 44 7.11 4.88 -3.87
C ARG A 44 8.35 5.41 -3.18
N GLU A 45 9.06 4.52 -2.50
CA GLU A 45 10.40 4.80 -1.97
C GLU A 45 11.48 4.85 -3.08
N SER A 46 11.21 4.22 -4.23
CA SER A 46 12.13 4.22 -5.38
C SER A 46 11.39 3.92 -6.68
N LYS A 47 11.83 4.57 -7.77
CA LYS A 47 11.35 4.32 -9.14
C LYS A 47 11.84 2.99 -9.70
N ALA A 48 12.96 2.47 -9.20
CA ALA A 48 13.50 1.20 -9.65
C ALA A 48 12.63 0.05 -9.15
N ASP A 49 12.41 -0.93 -10.02
CA ASP A 49 11.72 -2.15 -9.66
C ASP A 49 12.66 -3.11 -8.95
N LEU A 50 12.08 -3.94 -8.07
CA LEU A 50 12.81 -4.99 -7.39
C LEU A 50 12.76 -6.28 -8.20
N PRO A 51 13.87 -7.06 -8.25
CA PRO A 51 13.82 -8.40 -8.78
C PRO A 51 12.92 -9.27 -7.90
N TRP A 52 12.15 -10.16 -8.53
CA TRP A 52 11.22 -11.06 -7.84
C TRP A 52 11.88 -11.90 -6.74
N SER A 53 13.13 -12.31 -6.93
CA SER A 53 13.90 -13.08 -5.95
C SER A 53 14.14 -12.30 -4.65
N GLU A 54 14.40 -11.00 -4.74
CA GLU A 54 14.61 -10.13 -3.59
C GLU A 54 13.29 -9.88 -2.85
N VAL A 55 12.21 -9.61 -3.59
CA VAL A 55 10.87 -9.50 -2.99
C VAL A 55 10.49 -10.76 -2.24
N LYS A 56 10.74 -11.93 -2.84
CA LYS A 56 10.51 -13.22 -2.18
C LYS A 56 11.31 -13.34 -0.88
N ALA A 57 12.61 -13.02 -0.89
CA ALA A 57 13.45 -13.06 0.29
C ALA A 57 12.92 -12.15 1.41
N TRP A 58 12.44 -10.96 1.08
CA TRP A 58 11.86 -10.03 2.05
C TRP A 58 10.53 -10.54 2.62
N VAL A 59 9.66 -11.11 1.79
CA VAL A 59 8.39 -11.71 2.26
C VAL A 59 8.67 -12.86 3.25
N VAL A 60 9.61 -13.75 2.94
CA VAL A 60 10.05 -14.82 3.87
C VAL A 60 10.55 -14.21 5.18
N SER A 61 11.39 -13.17 5.09
CA SER A 61 11.99 -12.52 6.26
C SER A 61 10.96 -11.87 7.17
N VAL A 62 9.97 -11.17 6.62
CA VAL A 62 8.95 -10.46 7.41
C VAL A 62 7.96 -11.43 8.04
N LEU A 63 7.51 -12.44 7.28
CA LEU A 63 6.49 -13.37 7.76
C LEU A 63 7.07 -14.54 8.56
N LYS A 64 8.41 -14.72 8.56
CA LYS A 64 9.11 -15.85 9.20
C LYS A 64 8.45 -17.19 8.90
N THR A 65 8.04 -17.37 7.64
CA THR A 65 7.11 -18.42 7.25
C THR A 65 7.77 -19.51 6.42
N GLY A 66 7.38 -20.77 6.67
CA GLY A 66 7.73 -21.93 5.85
C GLY A 66 6.74 -22.22 4.71
N ILE A 67 5.86 -21.26 4.40
CA ILE A 67 4.81 -21.40 3.38
C ILE A 67 5.41 -21.35 1.97
N ASN A 68 4.84 -22.15 1.06
CA ASN A 68 5.12 -22.05 -0.37
C ASN A 68 4.57 -20.73 -0.94
N ILE A 69 5.47 -19.75 -1.12
CA ILE A 69 5.12 -18.42 -1.62
C ILE A 69 4.53 -18.50 -3.03
N GLU A 70 5.08 -19.33 -3.92
CA GLU A 70 4.64 -19.41 -5.32
C GLU A 70 3.18 -19.86 -5.43
N GLU A 71 2.81 -20.92 -4.71
CA GLU A 71 1.45 -21.41 -4.65
C GLU A 71 0.48 -20.35 -4.10
N THR A 72 0.93 -19.59 -3.09
CA THR A 72 0.13 -18.52 -2.50
C THR A 72 -0.05 -17.35 -3.47
N LEU A 73 0.98 -17.01 -4.25
CA LEU A 73 0.94 -15.93 -5.24
C LEU A 73 0.10 -16.28 -6.46
N ASN A 74 0.07 -17.56 -6.88
CA ASN A 74 -0.76 -18.00 -8.01
C ASN A 74 -2.25 -17.75 -7.78
N ASN A 75 -2.69 -17.80 -6.52
CA ASN A 75 -4.08 -17.53 -6.12
C ASN A 75 -4.29 -16.08 -5.66
N HIS A 76 -3.22 -15.26 -5.61
CA HIS A 76 -3.31 -13.90 -5.13
C HIS A 76 -3.83 -12.97 -6.24
N PRO A 77 -4.87 -12.17 -5.98
CA PRO A 77 -5.39 -11.24 -6.97
C PRO A 77 -4.35 -10.18 -7.35
N SER A 78 -4.33 -9.79 -8.61
CA SER A 78 -3.43 -8.71 -9.07
C SER A 78 -3.66 -7.44 -8.25
N PRO A 79 -2.58 -6.76 -7.81
CA PRO A 79 -2.69 -5.51 -7.10
C PRO A 79 -3.47 -4.47 -7.93
N ARG A 80 -4.39 -3.77 -7.27
CA ARG A 80 -5.05 -2.64 -7.89
C ARG A 80 -4.02 -1.58 -8.26
N SER A 81 -4.17 -1.03 -9.45
CA SER A 81 -3.50 0.20 -9.90
C SER A 81 -4.50 1.02 -10.69
N LEU A 82 -4.21 2.30 -10.94
CA LEU A 82 -5.06 3.12 -11.80
C LEU A 82 -5.22 2.51 -13.22
N ALA A 83 -4.21 1.78 -13.68
CA ALA A 83 -4.24 1.01 -14.94
C ALA A 83 -5.05 -0.29 -14.87
N HIS A 84 -5.27 -0.85 -13.66
CA HIS A 84 -6.02 -2.08 -13.42
C HIS A 84 -7.17 -1.80 -12.45
N ASN A 85 -8.19 -1.10 -12.94
CA ASN A 85 -9.37 -0.76 -12.17
C ASN A 85 -10.44 -1.88 -12.31
N PRO A 86 -10.85 -2.56 -11.22
CA PRO A 86 -11.96 -3.49 -11.30
C PRO A 86 -13.27 -2.76 -11.66
N GLN A 87 -14.12 -3.42 -12.44
CA GLN A 87 -15.29 -2.83 -13.12
C GLN A 87 -16.38 -2.29 -12.18
N ASN A 88 -16.30 -2.54 -10.87
CA ASN A 88 -17.39 -2.30 -9.92
C ASN A 88 -17.01 -1.39 -8.73
N ILE A 89 -15.90 -0.64 -8.80
CA ILE A 89 -15.55 0.30 -7.72
C ILE A 89 -15.97 1.72 -8.09
N TYR A 90 -17.13 2.12 -7.56
CA TYR A 90 -17.53 3.52 -7.52
C TYR A 90 -16.72 4.24 -6.44
N PHE A 91 -15.84 5.15 -6.88
CA PHE A 91 -15.22 6.10 -5.97
C PHE A 91 -16.26 7.14 -5.58
N LEU A 92 -16.81 7.02 -4.37
CA LEU A 92 -17.35 8.19 -3.72
C LEU A 92 -16.17 9.16 -3.53
N PRO A 93 -16.27 10.41 -4.01
CA PRO A 93 -15.20 11.38 -3.78
C PRO A 93 -15.01 11.50 -2.26
N PHE A 94 -13.87 11.04 -1.77
CA PHE A 94 -13.46 11.33 -0.41
C PHE A 94 -13.38 12.86 -0.29
N PRO A 95 -13.96 13.48 0.75
CA PRO A 95 -13.74 14.90 0.96
C PRO A 95 -12.23 15.10 1.11
N SER A 96 -11.65 15.86 0.19
CA SER A 96 -10.26 16.29 0.29
C SER A 96 -10.10 16.95 1.65
N PHE A 97 -9.42 16.30 2.57
CA PHE A 97 -8.86 16.98 3.73
C PHE A 97 -7.76 17.88 3.17
N SER A 98 -8.16 19.04 2.65
CA SER A 98 -7.26 20.12 2.33
C SER A 98 -6.62 20.52 3.65
N SER A 99 -5.39 20.08 3.88
CA SER A 99 -4.55 20.64 4.92
C SER A 99 -4.24 22.08 4.53
N ALA A 100 -5.20 22.97 4.78
CA ALA A 100 -4.94 24.38 4.92
C ALA A 100 -4.16 24.56 6.22
N ILE A 101 -2.86 24.23 6.19
CA ILE A 101 -1.89 24.88 7.05
C ILE A 101 -1.71 26.30 6.51
N ASN A 102 -2.77 27.12 6.66
CA ASN A 102 -2.60 28.56 6.67
C ASN A 102 -1.99 28.89 8.03
N ALA A 103 -0.83 29.52 7.97
CA ALA A 103 -0.06 29.97 9.10
C ALA A 103 -0.92 30.88 10.00
N ASP A 104 -1.32 30.36 11.16
CA ASP A 104 -1.87 31.16 12.24
C ASP A 104 -0.98 30.96 13.47
N PRO A 105 -0.13 31.93 13.84
CA PRO A 105 0.89 31.74 14.88
C PRO A 105 0.30 31.62 16.30
N LEU A 106 -1.02 31.77 16.48
CA LEU A 106 -1.67 31.72 17.79
C LEU A 106 -2.12 30.32 18.25
N LEU A 107 -2.13 29.30 17.38
CA LEU A 107 -2.51 27.93 17.78
C LEU A 107 -1.33 26.97 18.02
N THR A 108 -0.09 27.45 17.92
CA THR A 108 1.10 26.63 18.21
C THR A 108 1.38 26.48 19.72
N LEU A 109 0.72 27.28 20.58
CA LEU A 109 1.02 27.27 22.03
C LEU A 109 0.17 26.30 22.88
N ILE A 110 -0.84 25.62 22.32
CA ILE A 110 -1.79 24.83 23.14
C ILE A 110 -1.47 23.33 23.20
N LEU A 111 -0.59 22.78 22.34
CA LEU A 111 -0.29 21.33 22.34
C LEU A 111 1.10 20.95 22.88
N ILE A 112 1.77 21.85 23.60
CA ILE A 112 2.94 21.49 24.42
C ILE A 112 2.73 22.04 25.84
N SER A 113 1.83 21.40 26.61
CA SER A 113 1.95 21.30 28.07
C SER A 113 0.91 20.32 28.63
N HIS A 114 1.45 19.31 29.32
CA HIS A 114 0.84 18.25 30.14
C HIS A 114 0.19 17.04 29.46
#